data_AF-A0A1V5NPB7-F1
#
_entry.id   AF-A0A1V5NPB7-F1
#
_cell.length_a   1.000
_cell.length_b   1.000
_cell.length_c   1.000
_cell.angle_alpha   90.00
_cell.angle_beta   90.00
_cell.angle_gamma   90.00
#
_symmetry.space_group_name_H-M   'P 1'
#
loop_
_entity.id
_entity.type
_entity.pdbx_description
1 polymer ?
#
loop_
_entity_poly.entity_id
_entity_poly.type
_entity_poly.pdbx_seq_one_letter_code
_entity_poly.pdbx_strand_id
1 'polypeptide(L)'
;MLKNHRLAKSISDAGWGEFISMLTYKAESAGRTVEKVSPHGTTQECSRCSFIVKKDLSVRTHICKNCGLVIDRDHNAAVNILKRAS
;
A
#
# COMPACT_ATOMS: atom_id res chain seq x y z
N MET A 1 1.40 4.83 21.14
CA MET A 1 0.60 3.60 21.38
C MET A 1 -0.30 3.34 20.18
N LEU A 2 -0.37 2.09 19.70
CA LEU A 2 -1.23 1.71 18.57
C LEU A 2 -2.70 1.80 18.97
N LYS A 3 -3.53 2.43 18.12
CA LYS A 3 -4.93 2.76 18.46
C LYS A 3 -5.90 1.57 18.33
N ASN A 4 -5.56 0.54 17.53
CA ASN A 4 -6.43 -0.61 17.31
C ASN A 4 -5.92 -1.84 18.06
N HIS A 5 -6.49 -2.11 19.24
CA HIS A 5 -6.08 -3.22 20.09
C HIS A 5 -6.22 -4.61 19.44
N ARG A 6 -7.14 -4.79 18.47
CA ARG A 6 -7.32 -6.07 17.75
C ARG A 6 -6.21 -6.34 16.73
N LEU A 7 -5.62 -5.28 16.17
CA LEU A 7 -4.55 -5.38 15.16
C LEU A 7 -3.18 -5.01 15.71
N ALA A 8 -3.10 -4.52 16.95
CA ALA A 8 -1.86 -3.99 17.53
C ALA A 8 -0.72 -5.01 17.51
N LYS A 9 -1.01 -6.28 17.85
CA LYS A 9 -0.04 -7.37 17.79
C LYS A 9 0.47 -7.59 16.36
N SER A 10 -0.43 -7.83 15.40
CA SER A 10 -0.05 -8.06 14.01
C SER A 10 0.70 -6.89 13.37
N ILE A 11 0.38 -5.65 13.75
CA ILE A 11 1.10 -4.45 13.30
C ILE A 11 2.51 -4.39 13.89
N SER A 12 2.65 -4.73 15.18
CA SER A 12 3.95 -4.77 15.87
C SER A 12 4.85 -5.87 15.30
N ASP A 13 4.30 -7.09 15.12
CA ASP A 13 5.02 -8.26 14.64
C ASP A 13 5.50 -8.10 13.18
N ALA A 14 4.89 -7.19 12.41
CA ALA A 14 5.28 -6.93 11.02
C ALA A 14 6.62 -6.19 10.86
N GLY A 15 7.16 -5.58 11.91
CA GLY A 15 8.53 -5.04 11.88
C GLY A 15 8.79 -3.93 10.86
N TRP A 16 7.79 -3.14 10.51
CA TRP A 16 7.87 -2.14 9.42
C TRP A 16 9.06 -1.16 9.53
N GLY A 17 9.40 -0.73 10.75
CA GLY A 17 10.53 0.18 10.97
C GLY A 17 11.87 -0.45 10.58
N GLU A 18 12.09 -1.70 11.01
CA GLU A 18 13.29 -2.46 10.69
C GLU A 18 13.35 -2.76 9.18
N PHE A 19 12.22 -3.15 8.59
CA PHE A 19 12.14 -3.38 7.15
C PHE A 19 12.53 -2.13 6.32
N ILE A 20 12.03 -0.95 6.71
CA ILE A 20 12.39 0.31 6.03
C ILE A 20 13.88 0.63 6.23
N SER A 21 14.42 0.42 7.43
CA SER A 21 15.85 0.60 7.72
C SER A 21 16.70 -0.27 6.79
N MET A 22 16.35 -1.56 6.70
CA MET A 22 17.03 -2.51 5.83
C MET A 22 16.95 -2.14 4.34
N LEU A 23 15.75 -1.77 3.89
CA LEU A 23 15.53 -1.34 2.51
C LEU A 23 16.34 -0.10 2.16
N THR A 24 16.43 0.86 3.08
CA THR A 24 17.16 2.12 2.88
C THR A 24 18.65 1.87 2.69
N TYR A 25 19.30 1.13 3.60
CA TYR A 25 20.75 0.92 3.49
C TYR A 25 21.10 0.04 2.27
N LYS A 26 20.23 -0.92 1.91
CA LYS A 26 20.43 -1.76 0.72
C LYS A 26 20.26 -0.97 -0.58
N ALA A 27 19.29 -0.06 -0.64
CA ALA A 27 19.13 0.83 -1.78
C ALA A 27 20.36 1.73 -1.96
N GLU A 28 20.85 2.34 -0.88
CA GLU A 28 22.06 3.16 -0.89
C GLU A 28 23.28 2.37 -1.39
N SER A 29 23.48 1.16 -0.87
CA SER A 29 24.55 0.25 -1.31
C SER A 29 24.48 -0.09 -2.82
N ALA A 30 23.28 -0.03 -3.40
CA ALA A 30 23.03 -0.29 -4.82
C ALA A 30 22.98 0.99 -5.68
N GLY A 31 23.28 2.17 -5.12
CA GLY A 31 23.16 3.46 -5.82
C GLY A 31 21.70 3.83 -6.15
N ARG A 32 20.75 3.42 -5.31
CA ARG A 32 19.30 3.67 -5.45
C ARG A 32 18.78 4.46 -4.26
N THR A 33 17.60 5.06 -4.42
CA THR A 33 16.90 5.80 -3.38
C THR A 33 15.62 5.08 -2.95
N VAL A 34 15.17 5.37 -1.72
CA VAL A 34 13.89 4.90 -1.18
C VAL A 34 13.03 6.12 -0.89
N GLU A 35 11.86 6.19 -1.50
CA GLU A 35 10.88 7.24 -1.26
C GLU A 35 9.70 6.69 -0.45
N LYS A 36 9.26 7.45 0.57
CA LYS A 36 8.10 7.12 1.38
C LYS A 36 6.88 7.89 0.88
N VAL A 37 5.88 7.18 0.42
CA VAL A 37 4.60 7.78 0.00
C VAL A 37 3.50 7.57 1.04
N SER A 38 2.47 8.42 1.02
CA SER A 38 1.29 8.22 1.86
C SER A 38 0.53 6.94 1.46
N PRO A 39 0.37 5.96 2.37
CA PRO A 39 -0.35 4.72 2.08
C PRO A 39 -1.88 4.90 2.15
N HIS A 40 -2.39 6.07 2.52
CA HIS A 40 -3.80 6.27 2.79
C HIS A 40 -4.66 6.03 1.54
N GLY A 41 -5.60 5.09 1.63
CA GLY A 41 -6.57 4.82 0.58
C GLY A 41 -6.05 4.12 -0.69
N THR A 42 -4.78 3.73 -0.76
CA THR A 42 -4.16 3.14 -1.97
C THR A 42 -4.84 1.83 -2.41
N THR A 43 -5.38 1.05 -1.49
CA THR A 43 -6.13 -0.18 -1.80
C THR A 43 -7.58 0.08 -2.20
N GLN A 44 -8.12 1.27 -1.90
CA GLN A 44 -9.52 1.64 -2.14
C GLN A 44 -9.70 2.47 -3.41
N GLU A 45 -8.82 3.44 -3.64
CA GLU A 45 -8.80 4.26 -4.84
C GLU A 45 -8.52 3.41 -6.08
N CYS A 46 -9.36 3.53 -7.10
CA CYS A 46 -9.15 2.82 -8.35
C CYS A 46 -7.97 3.43 -9.11
N SER A 47 -6.94 2.63 -9.39
CA SER A 47 -5.76 3.12 -10.09
C SER A 47 -6.03 3.57 -11.52
N ARG A 48 -7.17 3.20 -12.13
CA ARG A 48 -7.55 3.64 -13.48
C ARG A 48 -8.34 4.95 -13.47
N CYS A 49 -9.30 5.12 -12.56
CA CYS A 49 -10.29 6.21 -12.63
C CYS A 49 -10.46 7.01 -11.32
N SER A 50 -9.63 6.75 -10.31
CA SER A 50 -9.64 7.39 -8.99
C SER A 50 -10.93 7.23 -8.17
N PHE A 51 -11.93 6.51 -8.67
CA PHE A 51 -13.15 6.21 -7.93
C PHE A 51 -12.84 5.36 -6.69
N ILE A 52 -13.45 5.70 -5.54
CA ILE A 52 -13.24 4.99 -4.28
C ILE A 52 -14.10 3.72 -4.24
N VAL A 53 -13.44 2.57 -4.24
CA VAL A 53 -14.07 1.27 -4.06
C VAL A 53 -13.87 0.84 -2.61
N LYS A 54 -14.86 1.09 -1.74
CA LYS A 54 -14.84 0.61 -0.35
C LYS A 54 -14.85 -0.91 -0.32
N LYS A 55 -13.98 -1.51 0.49
CA LYS A 55 -13.83 -2.96 0.62
C LYS A 55 -13.17 -3.33 1.94
N ASP A 56 -13.47 -4.51 2.44
CA ASP A 56 -12.84 -5.08 3.64
C ASP A 56 -11.42 -5.59 3.35
N LEU A 57 -10.63 -5.77 4.42
CA LEU A 57 -9.26 -6.28 4.34
C LEU A 57 -9.16 -7.69 3.73
N SER A 58 -10.23 -8.49 3.82
CA SER A 58 -10.33 -9.84 3.25
C SER A 58 -10.49 -9.84 1.72
N VAL A 59 -10.93 -8.73 1.13
CA VAL A 59 -11.11 -8.63 -0.32
C VAL A 59 -9.73 -8.56 -0.99
N ARG A 60 -9.45 -9.53 -1.88
CA ARG A 60 -8.16 -9.65 -2.58
C ARG A 60 -8.19 -9.16 -4.03
N THR A 61 -9.37 -9.03 -4.64
CA THR A 61 -9.54 -8.52 -6.01
C THR A 61 -10.13 -7.10 -5.96
N HIS A 62 -9.49 -6.16 -6.65
CA HIS A 62 -10.05 -4.83 -6.90
C HIS A 62 -11.00 -4.88 -8.10
N ILE A 63 -12.30 -4.71 -7.85
CA ILE A 63 -13.33 -4.62 -8.88
C ILE A 63 -13.92 -3.20 -8.86
N CYS A 64 -13.61 -2.41 -9.88
CA CYS A 64 -14.14 -1.06 -10.02
C CYS A 64 -15.37 -1.05 -10.93
N LYS A 65 -16.56 -0.89 -10.36
CA LYS A 65 -17.81 -0.79 -11.12
C LYS A 65 -17.93 0.50 -11.96
N ASN A 66 -17.12 1.52 -11.65
CA ASN A 66 -17.13 2.80 -12.37
C ASN A 66 -16.42 2.71 -13.74
N CYS A 67 -15.31 1.96 -13.84
CA CYS A 67 -14.49 1.90 -15.07
C CYS A 67 -14.21 0.47 -15.56
N GLY A 68 -14.81 -0.53 -14.93
CA GLY A 68 -14.65 -1.95 -15.28
C GLY A 68 -13.28 -2.56 -14.96
N LEU A 69 -12.39 -1.86 -14.23
CA LEU A 69 -11.08 -2.41 -13.86
C LEU A 69 -11.26 -3.60 -12.91
N VAL A 70 -10.68 -4.75 -13.26
CA VAL A 70 -10.59 -5.95 -12.43
C VAL A 70 -9.14 -6.40 -12.36
N ILE A 71 -8.49 -6.20 -11.21
CA ILE A 71 -7.08 -6.56 -10.97
C ILE A 71 -6.88 -7.02 -9.52
N ASP A 72 -5.74 -7.63 -9.22
CA ASP A 72 -5.34 -7.88 -7.82
C ASP A 72 -5.29 -6.56 -7.02
N ARG A 73 -5.75 -6.60 -5.77
CA ARG A 73 -5.83 -5.41 -4.90
C ARG A 73 -4.46 -4.83 -4.59
N ASP A 74 -3.46 -5.68 -4.37
CA ASP A 74 -2.12 -5.23 -4.03
C ASP A 74 -1.44 -4.67 -5.28
N HIS A 75 -1.71 -5.22 -6.48
CA HIS A 75 -1.32 -4.58 -7.75
C HIS A 75 -1.98 -3.20 -7.95
N ASN A 76 -3.28 -3.06 -7.68
CA ASN A 76 -3.95 -1.75 -7.70
C ASN A 76 -3.26 -0.75 -6.76
N ALA A 77 -2.95 -1.18 -5.54
CA ALA A 77 -2.27 -0.34 -4.56
C ALA A 77 -0.85 0.05 -5.00
N ALA A 78 -0.09 -0.86 -5.61
CA ALA A 78 1.24 -0.58 -6.15
C ALA A 78 1.20 0.49 -7.25
N VAL A 79 0.23 0.43 -8.16
CA VAL A 79 0.06 1.47 -9.19
C VAL A 79 -0.28 2.83 -8.57
N ASN A 80 -1.13 2.87 -7.54
CA ASN A 80 -1.42 4.10 -6.82
C ASN A 80 -0.20 4.66 -6.08
N ILE A 81 0.62 3.79 -5.48
CA ILE A 81 1.89 4.18 -4.85
C ILE A 81 2.83 4.82 -5.89
N LEU A 82 3.00 4.19 -7.04
CA LEU A 82 3.83 4.71 -8.14
C LEU A 82 3.36 6.09 -8.60
N LYS A 83 2.04 6.30 -8.72
CA LYS A 83 1.44 7.59 -9.10
C LYS A 83 1.62 8.71 -8.07
N ARG A 84 1.96 8.37 -6.83
CA ARG A 84 2.14 9.32 -5.72
C ARG A 84 3.61 9.60 -5.39
N ALA A 85 4.54 8.85 -5.99
CA ALA A 85 5.98 8.96 -5.78
C ALA A 85 6.59 10.06 -6.68
N SER A 86 5.96 11.24 -6.70
CA SER A 86 6.30 12.36 -7.59
C SER A 86 5.98 13.68 -6.92
#